data_AF-A0A2C9M4U9-F1
#
_entry.id   AF-A0A2C9M4U9-F1
#
_cell.length_a   1.000
_cell.length_b   1.000
_cell.length_c   1.000
_cell.angle_alpha   90.00
_cell.angle_beta   90.00
_cell.angle_gamma   90.00
#
_symmetry.space_group_name_H-M   'P 1'
#
loop_
_entity.id
_entity.type
_entity.pdbx_description
1 polymer ?
#
loop_
_entity_poly.entity_id
_entity_poly.type
_entity_poly.pdbx_seq_one_letter_code
_entity_poly.pdbx_strand_id
1 'polypeptide(L)'
;MRIARCEDLVSEEQINEIFECLFSCTEVNKAEVQEFDLTKINYCTKDPDHLKFIPADKFCIHDILKPYQEKETFDFIKVCSDLTVRVYVPTISPNRPIYQPGTQVKYSACEDRGKNNPYTGTGIITDVFRVESYGKVCHCPNCISSETCKQICAEIWVDTAVHVVFDDFEAKNTSCRLFFENEKSPLHVIQGQNVIDSDVRRDCCTLICSTCDKNLVSDLKDKLVVARKLKRCIYNLVDKPLPGEKMFVIISHPHGTPKHISVGSLVDKYEHENVFTQQFYNTPTCPGTSGAPVLIFGYKGWYSGFNHSGTDMDGKVNYSTIGFDHLSHPGNESLVKQSYGKQKTVFIFEAEPYLKDDWSEKSSQDSQN
;
A
#
# COMPACT_ATOMS: atom_id res chain seq x y z
N MET A 1 -35.81 -14.21 7.26
CA MET A 1 -35.49 -12.78 7.47
C MET A 1 -35.09 -12.24 6.10
N ARG A 2 -35.97 -11.48 5.43
CA ARG A 2 -35.78 -11.04 4.04
C ARG A 2 -34.77 -9.89 4.01
N ILE A 3 -33.65 -10.10 3.33
CA ILE A 3 -32.70 -9.05 2.98
C ILE A 3 -33.45 -8.09 2.04
N ALA A 4 -33.60 -6.84 2.47
CA ALA A 4 -34.18 -5.79 1.64
C ALA A 4 -33.28 -5.58 0.42
N ARG A 5 -33.87 -5.51 -0.78
CA ARG A 5 -33.16 -5.08 -1.98
C ARG A 5 -32.96 -3.57 -1.89
N CYS A 6 -31.72 -3.10 -1.95
CA CYS A 6 -31.40 -1.71 -2.22
C CYS A 6 -31.86 -1.37 -3.64
N GLU A 7 -33.08 -0.89 -3.80
CA GLU A 7 -33.52 -0.11 -4.97
C GLU A 7 -33.68 1.38 -4.64
N ASP A 8 -33.30 1.79 -3.42
CA ASP A 8 -33.09 3.19 -3.10
C ASP A 8 -31.73 3.61 -3.66
N LEU A 9 -31.75 4.11 -4.90
CA LEU A 9 -30.63 4.84 -5.49
C LEU A 9 -30.29 5.99 -4.53
N VAL A 10 -29.14 5.88 -3.87
CA VAL A 10 -28.50 6.97 -3.15
C VAL A 10 -28.47 8.15 -4.11
N SER A 11 -29.12 9.28 -3.75
CA SER A 11 -29.20 10.42 -4.66
C SER A 11 -27.79 10.91 -5.00
N GLU A 12 -27.60 11.54 -6.15
CA GLU A 12 -26.31 12.15 -6.52
C GLU A 12 -25.82 13.13 -5.43
N GLU A 13 -26.76 13.76 -4.72
CA GLU A 13 -26.50 14.55 -3.50
C GLU A 13 -25.95 13.72 -2.34
N GLN A 14 -26.52 12.56 -2.01
CA GLN A 14 -26.02 11.69 -0.94
C GLN A 14 -24.67 11.05 -1.30
N ILE A 15 -24.46 10.72 -2.57
CA ILE A 15 -23.14 10.32 -3.07
C ILE A 15 -22.16 11.47 -2.86
N ASN A 16 -22.50 12.69 -3.29
CA ASN A 16 -21.66 13.86 -3.07
C ASN A 16 -21.40 14.12 -1.59
N GLU A 17 -22.37 13.98 -0.69
CA GLU A 17 -22.17 14.12 0.76
C GLU A 17 -21.22 13.05 1.32
N ILE A 18 -21.34 11.79 0.87
CA ILE A 18 -20.42 10.70 1.23
C ILE A 18 -19.01 11.02 0.71
N PHE A 19 -18.89 11.47 -0.55
CA PHE A 19 -17.62 11.91 -1.13
C PHE A 19 -17.05 13.11 -0.36
N GLU A 20 -17.84 14.13 -0.02
CA GLU A 20 -17.35 15.29 0.73
C GLU A 20 -16.85 14.91 2.14
N CYS A 21 -17.50 13.93 2.78
CA CYS A 21 -17.11 13.41 4.09
C CYS A 21 -15.86 12.52 4.04
N LEU A 22 -15.65 11.81 2.94
CA LEU A 22 -14.60 10.78 2.73
C LEU A 22 -13.22 11.32 2.33
N PHE A 23 -13.03 12.62 2.19
CA PHE A 23 -11.73 13.12 1.73
C PHE A 23 -11.28 14.41 2.42
N SER A 24 -12.05 14.90 3.38
CA SER A 24 -11.69 16.03 4.23
C SER A 24 -10.57 15.70 5.23
N CYS A 25 -10.31 14.41 5.51
CA CYS A 25 -9.40 13.95 6.56
C CYS A 25 -8.35 12.94 6.04
N THR A 26 -7.43 13.39 5.20
CA THR A 26 -6.25 12.59 4.82
C THR A 26 -5.19 12.62 5.91
N GLU A 27 -4.60 11.46 6.23
CA GLU A 27 -3.70 11.26 7.37
C GLU A 27 -2.22 11.31 6.96
N VAL A 28 -1.78 12.45 6.42
CA VAL A 28 -0.35 12.70 6.17
C VAL A 28 0.29 13.37 7.37
N ASN A 29 1.46 12.89 7.80
CA ASN A 29 2.22 13.52 8.88
C ASN A 29 3.29 14.45 8.30
N LYS A 30 3.35 15.71 8.74
CA LYS A 30 4.52 16.54 8.46
C LYS A 30 5.74 15.87 9.10
N ALA A 31 6.72 15.57 8.28
CA ALA A 31 7.88 14.82 8.73
C ALA A 31 8.77 15.75 9.55
N GLU A 32 8.92 15.43 10.84
CA GLU A 32 10.08 15.89 11.59
C GLU A 32 11.27 15.02 11.18
N VAL A 33 12.44 15.63 10.98
CA VAL A 33 13.64 14.94 10.50
C VAL A 33 14.19 13.93 11.54
N GLN A 34 13.62 13.91 12.75
CA GLN A 34 14.00 13.00 13.82
C GLN A 34 13.03 11.84 13.93
N GLU A 35 13.57 10.63 14.02
CA GLU A 35 12.80 9.42 14.24
C GLU A 35 12.50 9.32 15.73
N PHE A 36 11.21 9.28 16.06
CA PHE A 36 10.76 9.19 17.45
C PHE A 36 10.13 7.83 17.72
N ASP A 37 10.28 7.40 18.98
CA ASP A 37 9.43 6.37 19.57
C ASP A 37 7.98 6.87 19.58
N LEU A 38 7.05 6.07 19.05
CA LEU A 38 5.64 6.41 18.93
C LEU A 38 5.04 6.85 20.27
N THR A 39 5.46 6.23 21.37
CA THR A 39 4.98 6.53 22.73
C THR A 39 5.36 7.92 23.23
N LYS A 40 6.27 8.62 22.54
CA LYS A 40 6.71 9.98 22.87
C LYS A 40 5.90 11.05 22.13
N ILE A 41 5.01 10.67 21.22
CA ILE A 41 4.19 11.59 20.43
C ILE A 41 2.96 12.00 21.23
N ASN A 42 3.03 13.14 21.92
CA ASN A 42 1.96 13.65 22.77
C ASN A 42 0.97 14.60 22.07
N TYR A 43 1.19 14.91 20.79
CA TYR A 43 0.36 15.84 20.00
C TYR A 43 -0.63 15.13 19.07
N CYS A 44 -0.68 13.80 19.08
CA CYS A 44 -1.62 13.04 18.26
C CYS A 44 -3.05 13.22 18.79
N THR A 45 -3.95 13.79 17.98
CA THR A 45 -5.35 13.99 18.35
C THR A 45 -6.24 12.79 18.06
N LYS A 46 -5.80 11.92 17.15
CA LYS A 46 -6.62 10.81 16.63
C LYS A 46 -6.56 9.57 17.51
N ASP A 47 -5.35 9.17 17.88
CA ASP A 47 -5.09 8.12 18.86
C ASP A 47 -4.07 8.68 19.86
N PRO A 48 -4.50 9.33 20.95
CA PRO A 48 -3.60 10.06 21.83
C PRO A 48 -2.69 9.18 22.69
N ASP A 49 -3.05 7.90 22.89
CA ASP A 49 -2.30 6.98 23.75
C ASP A 49 -1.50 5.94 22.96
N HIS A 50 -1.82 5.76 21.67
CA HIS A 50 -1.19 4.81 20.75
C HIS A 50 -1.13 3.37 21.27
N LEU A 51 -1.94 3.02 22.28
CA LEU A 51 -1.81 1.75 23.01
C LEU A 51 -2.14 0.53 22.15
N LYS A 52 -2.84 0.76 21.03
CA LYS A 52 -3.29 -0.30 20.12
C LYS A 52 -2.35 -0.51 18.92
N PHE A 53 -1.25 0.26 18.84
CA PHE A 53 -0.20 0.04 17.85
C PHE A 53 0.81 -0.96 18.38
N ILE A 54 0.89 -2.14 17.77
CA ILE A 54 1.81 -3.19 18.19
C ILE A 54 3.11 -3.02 17.39
N PRO A 55 4.27 -2.81 18.03
CA PRO A 55 5.53 -2.76 17.30
C PRO A 55 5.73 -4.03 16.48
N ALA A 56 6.12 -3.90 15.22
CA ALA A 56 6.13 -5.02 14.29
C ALA A 56 7.14 -6.13 14.69
N ASP A 57 8.19 -5.79 15.46
CA ASP A 57 9.13 -6.75 16.05
C ASP A 57 8.59 -7.46 17.31
N LYS A 58 7.49 -6.98 17.89
CA LYS A 58 6.79 -7.59 19.04
C LYS A 58 5.51 -8.33 18.67
N PHE A 59 4.98 -8.08 17.47
CA PHE A 59 3.76 -8.73 16.99
C PHE A 59 3.89 -10.27 16.99
N CYS A 60 2.92 -10.93 17.60
CA CYS A 60 2.87 -12.37 17.78
C CYS A 60 1.50 -12.94 17.39
N ILE A 61 1.38 -14.27 17.30
CA ILE A 61 0.13 -14.94 16.90
C ILE A 61 -1.04 -14.64 17.86
N HIS A 62 -0.76 -14.34 19.13
CA HIS A 62 -1.81 -14.03 20.12
C HIS A 62 -2.44 -12.65 19.95
N ASP A 63 -1.80 -11.77 19.18
CA ASP A 63 -2.33 -10.45 18.83
C ASP A 63 -3.40 -10.53 17.71
N ILE A 64 -3.49 -11.67 17.03
CA ILE A 64 -4.48 -11.95 15.99
C ILE A 64 -5.81 -12.32 16.64
N LEU A 65 -6.95 -11.94 16.04
CA LEU A 65 -8.26 -12.33 16.56
C LEU A 65 -8.44 -13.86 16.49
N LYS A 66 -8.99 -14.47 17.56
CA LYS A 66 -9.07 -15.93 17.76
C LYS A 66 -9.51 -16.76 16.55
N PRO A 67 -10.54 -16.38 15.76
CA PRO A 67 -10.94 -17.16 14.58
C PRO A 67 -9.89 -17.23 13.48
N TYR A 68 -8.87 -16.38 13.54
CA TYR A 68 -7.81 -16.23 12.55
C TYR A 68 -6.41 -16.53 13.10
N GLN A 69 -6.29 -17.01 14.35
CA GLN A 69 -5.01 -17.36 15.02
C GLN A 69 -4.38 -18.64 14.44
N GLU A 70 -4.22 -18.68 13.13
CA GLU A 70 -3.58 -19.74 12.37
C GLU A 70 -2.16 -19.34 11.99
N LYS A 71 -1.28 -20.34 11.86
CA LYS A 71 0.14 -20.11 11.54
C LYS A 71 0.30 -19.39 10.20
N GLU A 72 -0.49 -19.77 9.20
CA GLU A 72 -0.48 -19.19 7.86
C GLU A 72 -0.87 -17.71 7.90
N THR A 73 -1.86 -17.34 8.71
CA THR A 73 -2.29 -15.95 8.89
C THR A 73 -1.19 -15.12 9.53
N PHE A 74 -0.57 -15.62 10.59
CA PHE A 74 0.56 -14.95 11.23
C PHE A 74 1.74 -14.76 10.27
N ASP A 75 2.15 -15.82 9.58
CA ASP A 75 3.27 -15.77 8.62
C ASP A 75 2.97 -14.81 7.47
N PHE A 76 1.70 -14.75 7.02
CA PHE A 76 1.28 -13.82 5.96
C PHE A 76 1.38 -12.37 6.40
N ILE A 77 0.92 -12.05 7.61
CA ILE A 77 1.05 -10.69 8.17
C ILE A 77 2.53 -10.33 8.31
N LYS A 78 3.38 -11.25 8.77
CA LYS A 78 4.84 -11.00 8.89
C LYS A 78 5.51 -10.75 7.55
N VAL A 79 5.23 -11.52 6.51
CA VAL A 79 5.83 -11.27 5.19
C VAL A 79 5.29 -9.99 4.54
N CYS A 80 4.00 -9.66 4.72
CA CYS A 80 3.46 -8.36 4.32
C CYS A 80 4.12 -7.20 5.09
N SER A 81 4.47 -7.42 6.36
CA SER A 81 5.23 -6.47 7.16
C SER A 81 6.60 -6.23 6.54
N ASP A 82 7.32 -7.27 6.14
CA ASP A 82 8.63 -7.12 5.48
C ASP A 82 8.54 -6.34 4.14
N LEU A 83 7.43 -6.49 3.42
CA LEU A 83 7.15 -5.79 2.16
C LEU A 83 6.61 -4.37 2.35
N THR A 84 6.21 -4.00 3.57
CA THR A 84 5.72 -2.65 3.89
C THR A 84 6.89 -1.69 4.08
N VAL A 85 6.78 -0.52 3.45
CA VAL A 85 7.82 0.51 3.43
C VAL A 85 7.31 1.83 4.01
N ARG A 86 8.22 2.59 4.63
CA ARG A 86 7.98 3.99 4.97
C ARG A 86 8.22 4.84 3.74
N VAL A 87 7.24 5.61 3.32
CA VAL A 87 7.34 6.55 2.20
C VAL A 87 7.65 7.94 2.77
N TYR A 88 8.72 8.57 2.28
CA TYR A 88 9.11 9.94 2.65
C TYR A 88 9.12 10.83 1.42
N VAL A 89 8.30 11.89 1.46
CA VAL A 89 8.13 12.83 0.35
C VAL A 89 8.55 14.23 0.82
N PRO A 90 9.70 14.75 0.36
CA PRO A 90 10.27 15.99 0.90
C PRO A 90 9.64 17.27 0.34
N THR A 91 9.02 17.20 -0.83
CA THR A 91 8.50 18.36 -1.57
C THR A 91 7.13 18.05 -2.13
N ILE A 92 6.21 19.01 -2.01
CA ILE A 92 4.84 18.90 -2.53
C ILE A 92 4.80 19.35 -3.98
N SER A 93 4.16 18.56 -4.85
CA SER A 93 4.02 18.90 -6.26
C SER A 93 3.27 20.22 -6.44
N PRO A 94 3.75 21.14 -7.30
CA PRO A 94 2.98 22.33 -7.67
C PRO A 94 1.69 21.99 -8.43
N ASN A 95 1.58 20.76 -8.95
CA ASN A 95 0.46 20.29 -9.76
C ASN A 95 -0.69 19.67 -8.97
N ARG A 96 -0.58 19.51 -7.63
CA ARG A 96 -1.71 19.04 -6.82
C ARG A 96 -2.95 19.90 -7.08
N PRO A 97 -4.17 19.34 -7.19
CA PRO A 97 -5.35 20.15 -7.43
C PRO A 97 -5.75 20.97 -6.18
N ILE A 98 -6.54 22.04 -6.34
CA ILE A 98 -7.08 22.80 -5.19
C ILE A 98 -8.15 22.01 -4.47
N TYR A 99 -9.04 21.43 -5.24
CA TYR A 99 -10.15 20.65 -4.77
C TYR A 99 -10.03 19.23 -5.29
N GLN A 100 -10.69 18.30 -4.63
CA GLN A 100 -10.82 16.97 -5.20
C GLN A 100 -11.68 17.02 -6.47
N PRO A 101 -11.50 16.06 -7.38
CA PRO A 101 -12.29 16.01 -8.61
C PRO A 101 -13.79 15.96 -8.31
N GLY A 102 -14.53 16.96 -8.77
CA GLY A 102 -15.99 17.01 -8.67
C GLY A 102 -16.56 17.53 -7.34
N THR A 103 -15.72 17.95 -6.39
CA THR A 103 -16.19 18.46 -5.07
C THR A 103 -15.66 19.86 -4.78
N GLN A 104 -16.14 20.49 -3.70
CA GLN A 104 -15.56 21.73 -3.14
C GLN A 104 -14.60 21.46 -1.97
N VAL A 105 -14.31 20.19 -1.69
CA VAL A 105 -13.42 19.79 -0.60
C VAL A 105 -11.97 19.97 -1.04
N LYS A 106 -11.18 20.65 -0.20
CA LYS A 106 -9.76 20.89 -0.49
C LYS A 106 -9.01 19.57 -0.62
N TYR A 107 -8.11 19.52 -1.60
CA TYR A 107 -7.23 18.37 -1.76
C TYR A 107 -6.12 18.37 -0.70
N SER A 108 -5.66 17.18 -0.33
CA SER A 108 -4.59 17.03 0.67
C SER A 108 -3.32 17.78 0.28
N ALA A 109 -2.78 18.54 1.24
CA ALA A 109 -1.58 19.38 1.11
C ALA A 109 -1.63 20.41 -0.05
N CYS A 110 -2.82 20.77 -0.54
CA CYS A 110 -2.95 21.66 -1.68
C CYS A 110 -2.47 23.10 -1.41
N GLU A 111 -2.44 23.51 -0.14
CA GLU A 111 -1.94 24.82 0.32
C GLU A 111 -0.41 24.88 0.38
N ASP A 112 0.25 23.72 0.33
CA ASP A 112 1.70 23.57 0.41
C ASP A 112 2.37 23.27 -0.93
N ARG A 113 1.62 23.41 -2.03
CA ARG A 113 2.14 23.25 -3.41
C ARG A 113 3.45 23.97 -3.65
N GLY A 114 4.42 23.24 -4.21
CA GLY A 114 5.75 23.74 -4.55
C GLY A 114 6.63 24.04 -3.33
N LYS A 115 6.16 23.80 -2.10
CA LYS A 115 6.95 24.01 -0.88
C LYS A 115 7.71 22.74 -0.51
N ASN A 116 8.86 22.93 0.12
CA ASN A 116 9.60 21.89 0.84
C ASN A 116 8.98 21.68 2.22
N ASN A 117 7.78 21.09 2.25
CA ASN A 117 7.12 20.69 3.48
C ASN A 117 7.09 19.16 3.52
N PRO A 118 8.13 18.52 4.10
CA PRO A 118 8.27 17.08 4.01
C PRO A 118 7.14 16.38 4.78
N TYR A 119 6.71 15.21 4.29
CA TYR A 119 5.73 14.38 4.98
C TYR A 119 6.01 12.90 4.77
N THR A 120 5.42 12.08 5.62
CA THR A 120 5.54 10.62 5.57
C THR A 120 4.19 9.97 5.30
N GLY A 121 4.24 8.84 4.61
CA GLY A 121 3.17 7.87 4.50
C GLY A 121 3.73 6.45 4.57
N THR A 122 2.89 5.50 4.19
CA THR A 122 3.23 4.08 4.08
C THR A 122 2.94 3.59 2.67
N GLY A 123 3.67 2.57 2.22
CA GLY A 123 3.33 1.82 1.01
C GLY A 123 3.65 0.35 1.17
N ILE A 124 3.30 -0.45 0.17
CA ILE A 124 3.62 -1.88 0.11
C ILE A 124 4.26 -2.24 -1.23
N ILE A 125 5.34 -3.01 -1.19
CA ILE A 125 5.98 -3.56 -2.38
C ILE A 125 5.06 -4.64 -2.97
N THR A 126 4.65 -4.45 -4.21
CA THR A 126 3.73 -5.37 -4.92
C THR A 126 4.44 -6.23 -5.96
N ASP A 127 5.50 -5.69 -6.58
CA ASP A 127 6.28 -6.39 -7.60
C ASP A 127 7.74 -5.94 -7.67
N VAL A 128 8.58 -6.83 -8.20
CA VAL A 128 10.01 -6.59 -8.47
C VAL A 128 10.36 -7.15 -9.84
N PHE A 129 10.64 -6.26 -10.79
CA PHE A 129 11.01 -6.60 -12.15
C PHE A 129 12.50 -6.43 -12.37
N ARG A 130 13.15 -7.46 -12.92
CA ARG A 130 14.54 -7.32 -13.37
C ARG A 130 14.52 -6.60 -14.70
N VAL A 131 15.22 -5.47 -14.78
CA VAL A 131 15.45 -4.76 -16.03
C VAL A 131 16.87 -5.11 -16.48
N GLU A 132 16.99 -6.21 -17.22
CA GLU A 132 18.16 -6.44 -18.06
C GLU A 132 18.06 -5.48 -19.22
N SER A 133 18.79 -4.38 -19.13
CA SER A 133 18.69 -3.38 -20.15
C SER A 133 19.60 -3.69 -21.34
N TYR A 134 19.02 -3.66 -22.53
CA TYR A 134 19.71 -3.37 -23.77
C TYR A 134 20.24 -1.91 -23.72
N GLY A 135 21.25 -1.63 -22.90
CA GLY A 135 21.94 -0.34 -22.82
C GLY A 135 21.31 0.74 -21.93
N LYS A 136 20.46 0.42 -20.95
CA LYS A 136 20.02 1.39 -19.94
C LYS A 136 20.97 1.41 -18.73
N VAL A 137 21.17 2.59 -18.21
CA VAL A 137 22.05 2.89 -17.09
C VAL A 137 21.18 2.87 -15.83
N CYS A 138 21.62 2.20 -14.75
CA CYS A 138 20.90 2.23 -13.48
C CYS A 138 20.82 3.66 -12.92
N HIS A 139 19.61 4.13 -12.61
CA HIS A 139 19.36 5.46 -12.05
C HIS A 139 19.21 5.47 -10.52
N CYS A 140 19.68 4.42 -9.82
CA CYS A 140 19.73 4.47 -8.36
C CYS A 140 20.83 5.43 -7.89
N PRO A 141 20.73 6.03 -6.69
CA PRO A 141 21.71 7.00 -6.20
C PRO A 141 23.16 6.53 -6.24
N ASN A 142 23.39 5.27 -5.84
CA ASN A 142 24.72 4.67 -5.82
C ASN A 142 25.35 4.58 -7.22
N CYS A 143 24.52 4.42 -8.26
CA CYS A 143 24.98 4.34 -9.64
C CYS A 143 25.12 5.72 -10.28
N ILE A 144 24.24 6.68 -9.94
CA ILE A 144 24.35 8.07 -10.42
C ILE A 144 25.66 8.71 -9.95
N SER A 145 26.10 8.39 -8.72
CA SER A 145 27.36 8.91 -8.16
C SER A 145 28.62 8.14 -8.61
N SER A 146 28.47 7.02 -9.31
CA SER A 146 29.59 6.15 -9.70
C SER A 146 29.99 6.38 -11.16
N GLU A 147 31.30 6.43 -11.45
CA GLU A 147 31.82 6.43 -12.83
C GLU A 147 31.49 5.12 -13.59
N THR A 148 31.23 4.04 -12.84
CA THR A 148 30.87 2.73 -13.37
C THR A 148 29.40 2.45 -13.05
N CYS A 149 28.51 3.02 -13.84
CA CYS A 149 27.10 2.68 -13.68
C CYS A 149 26.86 1.22 -14.08
N LYS A 150 26.19 0.48 -13.20
CA LYS A 150 25.76 -0.89 -13.50
C LYS A 150 24.72 -0.89 -14.62
N GLN A 151 24.85 -1.85 -15.54
CA GLN A 151 23.92 -2.09 -16.67
C GLN A 151 22.66 -2.88 -16.26
N ILE A 152 22.60 -3.30 -14.99
CA ILE A 152 21.49 -4.10 -14.44
C ILE A 152 20.86 -3.31 -13.29
N CYS A 153 19.57 -3.09 -13.40
CA CYS A 153 18.73 -2.47 -12.38
C CYS A 153 17.46 -3.32 -12.19
N ALA A 154 16.89 -3.30 -11.00
CA ALA A 154 15.53 -3.76 -10.79
C ALA A 154 14.61 -2.55 -10.61
N GLU A 155 13.38 -2.69 -11.12
CA GLU A 155 12.26 -1.82 -10.80
C GLU A 155 11.45 -2.48 -9.67
N ILE A 156 11.18 -1.72 -8.62
CA ILE A 156 10.39 -2.14 -7.46
C ILE A 156 9.12 -1.30 -7.49
N TRP A 157 7.97 -1.95 -7.58
CA TRP A 157 6.68 -1.28 -7.60
C TRP A 157 6.14 -1.21 -6.17
N VAL A 158 5.77 0.00 -5.75
CA VAL A 158 5.25 0.31 -4.42
C VAL A 158 3.86 0.91 -4.58
N ASP A 159 2.85 0.21 -4.07
CA ASP A 159 1.50 0.75 -3.99
C ASP A 159 1.35 1.59 -2.73
N THR A 160 0.75 2.77 -2.87
CA THR A 160 0.43 3.71 -1.78
C THR A 160 -0.85 4.48 -2.15
N ALA A 161 -1.20 5.49 -1.35
CA ALA A 161 -2.31 6.39 -1.68
C ALA A 161 -1.82 7.55 -2.58
N VAL A 162 -2.65 8.01 -3.52
CA VAL A 162 -2.24 9.11 -4.44
C VAL A 162 -2.11 10.45 -3.72
N HIS A 163 -2.84 10.65 -2.62
CA HIS A 163 -2.58 11.82 -1.78
C HIS A 163 -1.24 11.73 -1.02
N VAL A 164 -0.62 10.53 -0.92
CA VAL A 164 0.75 10.37 -0.40
C VAL A 164 1.78 10.66 -1.48
N VAL A 165 1.68 10.08 -2.68
CA VAL A 165 2.53 10.44 -3.83
C VAL A 165 1.63 10.76 -5.01
N PHE A 166 1.60 12.03 -5.39
CA PHE A 166 0.61 12.54 -6.33
C PHE A 166 1.01 12.35 -7.81
N ASP A 167 2.25 12.68 -8.16
CA ASP A 167 2.72 12.69 -9.54
C ASP A 167 4.22 12.36 -9.65
N ASP A 168 4.74 12.37 -10.88
CA ASP A 168 6.15 12.16 -11.18
C ASP A 168 7.09 13.16 -10.50
N PHE A 169 6.61 14.38 -10.21
CA PHE A 169 7.43 15.37 -9.52
C PHE A 169 7.65 14.93 -8.07
N GLU A 170 6.60 14.52 -7.36
CA GLU A 170 6.74 13.96 -6.01
C GLU A 170 7.52 12.64 -6.02
N ALA A 171 7.23 11.74 -6.97
CA ALA A 171 7.88 10.44 -7.07
C ALA A 171 9.41 10.54 -7.18
N LYS A 172 9.93 11.46 -8.00
CA LYS A 172 11.39 11.66 -8.18
C LYS A 172 12.09 12.17 -6.93
N ASN A 173 11.35 12.83 -6.05
CA ASN A 173 11.89 13.35 -4.79
C ASN A 173 11.60 12.39 -3.63
N THR A 174 10.82 11.35 -3.85
CA THR A 174 10.39 10.40 -2.81
C THR A 174 11.46 9.35 -2.55
N SER A 175 11.61 8.98 -1.28
CA SER A 175 12.41 7.82 -0.87
C SER A 175 11.55 6.84 -0.06
N CYS A 176 11.83 5.55 -0.22
CA CYS A 176 11.18 4.49 0.56
C CYS A 176 12.21 3.82 1.47
N ARG A 177 11.97 3.81 2.78
CA ARG A 177 12.78 3.07 3.76
C ARG A 177 12.19 1.68 3.99
N LEU A 178 13.00 0.65 3.73
CA LEU A 178 12.65 -0.76 3.93
C LEU A 178 13.08 -1.23 5.32
N PHE A 179 12.42 -2.29 5.80
CA PHE A 179 12.81 -3.02 7.02
C PHE A 179 12.96 -2.16 8.29
N PHE A 180 12.21 -1.05 8.36
CA PHE A 180 12.26 -0.11 9.49
C PHE A 180 11.37 -0.59 10.66
N GLU A 181 11.81 -1.63 11.35
CA GLU A 181 11.12 -2.24 12.50
C GLU A 181 11.37 -1.50 13.81
N ASN A 182 12.55 -0.91 13.99
CA ASN A 182 12.92 -0.11 15.16
C ASN A 182 14.06 0.88 14.81
N GLU A 183 14.42 1.75 15.76
CA GLU A 183 15.48 2.77 15.59
C GLU A 183 16.86 2.17 15.24
N LYS A 184 17.11 0.90 15.58
CA LYS A 184 18.37 0.20 15.29
C LYS A 184 18.34 -0.57 13.97
N SER A 185 17.20 -0.58 13.26
CA SER A 185 17.08 -1.23 11.96
C SER A 185 18.10 -0.64 10.97
N PRO A 186 18.82 -1.49 10.21
CA PRO A 186 19.71 -1.02 9.16
C PRO A 186 18.99 -0.08 8.18
N LEU A 187 19.72 0.91 7.69
CA LEU A 187 19.18 1.88 6.74
C LEU A 187 19.19 1.30 5.32
N HIS A 188 18.05 0.74 4.90
CA HIS A 188 17.82 0.34 3.51
C HIS A 188 16.85 1.31 2.86
N VAL A 189 17.33 2.05 1.85
CA VAL A 189 16.54 3.07 1.16
C VAL A 189 16.59 2.83 -0.35
N ILE A 190 15.43 2.87 -0.98
CA ILE A 190 15.28 2.91 -2.44
C ILE A 190 14.68 4.27 -2.83
N GLN A 191 15.05 4.80 -3.99
CA GLN A 191 14.54 6.09 -4.46
C GLN A 191 13.45 5.91 -5.50
N GLY A 192 12.41 6.73 -5.39
CA GLY A 192 11.37 6.85 -6.38
C GLY A 192 11.89 7.41 -7.70
N GLN A 193 11.20 7.07 -8.78
CA GLN A 193 11.58 7.42 -10.16
C GLN A 193 10.42 8.11 -10.88
N ASN A 194 9.26 7.47 -10.86
CA ASN A 194 8.04 7.95 -11.52
C ASN A 194 6.82 7.22 -10.96
N VAL A 195 5.64 7.76 -11.26
CA VAL A 195 4.36 7.10 -11.06
C VAL A 195 3.99 6.37 -12.35
N ILE A 196 3.45 5.15 -12.25
CA ILE A 196 2.95 4.42 -13.43
C ILE A 196 1.44 4.33 -13.52
N ASP A 197 0.78 4.40 -12.37
CA ASP A 197 -0.67 4.39 -12.25
C ASP A 197 -1.05 5.29 -11.09
N SER A 198 -2.03 6.15 -11.32
CA SER A 198 -2.57 7.07 -10.32
C SER A 198 -4.02 7.34 -10.64
N ASP A 199 -4.90 7.16 -9.65
CA ASP A 199 -6.30 7.51 -9.75
C ASP A 199 -6.71 8.29 -8.50
N VAL A 200 -6.91 9.60 -8.68
CA VAL A 200 -7.32 10.52 -7.63
C VAL A 200 -8.67 10.13 -7.01
N ARG A 201 -9.60 9.58 -7.79
CA ARG A 201 -10.93 9.19 -7.29
C ARG A 201 -10.86 7.95 -6.43
N ARG A 202 -9.98 7.00 -6.79
CA ARG A 202 -9.77 5.76 -6.03
C ARG A 202 -8.74 5.92 -4.92
N ASP A 203 -8.08 7.06 -4.88
CA ASP A 203 -6.97 7.41 -4.01
C ASP A 203 -5.80 6.41 -4.08
N CYS A 204 -5.52 5.83 -5.25
CA CYS A 204 -4.47 4.83 -5.41
C CYS A 204 -3.33 5.35 -6.30
N CYS A 205 -2.09 5.00 -5.93
CA CYS A 205 -0.88 5.31 -6.69
C CYS A 205 0.09 4.13 -6.66
N THR A 206 0.70 3.83 -7.81
CA THR A 206 1.84 2.91 -7.91
C THR A 206 3.10 3.68 -8.28
N LEU A 207 4.03 3.74 -7.32
CA LEU A 207 5.34 4.36 -7.42
C LEU A 207 6.37 3.33 -7.90
N ILE A 208 7.17 3.68 -8.91
CA ILE A 208 8.37 2.92 -9.27
C ILE A 208 9.55 3.45 -8.47
N CYS A 209 10.23 2.53 -7.81
CA CYS A 209 11.55 2.71 -7.22
C CYS A 209 12.59 1.87 -7.97
N SER A 210 13.87 2.22 -7.84
CA SER A 210 14.95 1.48 -8.52
C SER A 210 16.11 1.12 -7.58
N THR A 211 16.74 -0.04 -7.84
CA THR A 211 17.97 -0.46 -7.14
C THR A 211 18.84 -1.36 -8.02
N CYS A 212 20.17 -1.28 -7.83
CA CYS A 212 21.13 -2.21 -8.40
C CYS A 212 21.65 -3.26 -7.40
N ASP A 213 21.09 -3.31 -6.18
CA ASP A 213 21.45 -4.27 -5.15
C ASP A 213 20.79 -5.63 -5.44
N LYS A 214 21.59 -6.58 -5.92
CA LYS A 214 21.13 -7.92 -6.30
C LYS A 214 20.60 -8.72 -5.10
N ASN A 215 21.20 -8.54 -3.92
CA ASN A 215 20.80 -9.28 -2.73
C ASN A 215 19.44 -8.79 -2.25
N LEU A 216 19.24 -7.48 -2.22
CA LEU A 216 17.95 -6.89 -1.91
C LEU A 216 16.86 -7.34 -2.90
N VAL A 217 17.17 -7.36 -4.19
CA VAL A 217 16.22 -7.79 -5.24
C VAL A 217 15.80 -9.25 -5.06
N SER A 218 16.76 -10.14 -4.79
CA SER A 218 16.48 -11.56 -4.53
C SER A 218 15.59 -11.71 -3.29
N ASP A 219 15.96 -11.03 -2.20
CA ASP A 219 15.24 -11.11 -0.93
C ASP A 219 13.78 -10.64 -1.05
N LEU A 220 13.54 -9.54 -1.77
CA LEU A 220 12.19 -9.04 -2.03
C LEU A 220 11.38 -9.98 -2.93
N LYS A 221 11.99 -10.56 -3.96
CA LYS A 221 11.33 -11.56 -4.82
C LYS A 221 10.91 -12.78 -4.01
N ASP A 222 11.78 -13.30 -3.14
CA ASP A 222 11.49 -14.45 -2.28
C ASP A 222 10.31 -14.14 -1.33
N LYS A 223 10.31 -12.95 -0.72
CA LYS A 223 9.19 -12.47 0.12
C LYS A 223 7.88 -12.38 -0.65
N LEU A 224 7.88 -11.85 -1.87
CA LEU A 224 6.69 -11.80 -2.72
C LEU A 224 6.16 -13.19 -3.07
N VAL A 225 7.03 -14.16 -3.34
CA VAL A 225 6.65 -15.57 -3.58
C VAL A 225 5.99 -16.16 -2.34
N VAL A 226 6.59 -15.97 -1.17
CA VAL A 226 6.05 -16.44 0.11
C VAL A 226 4.69 -15.79 0.40
N ALA A 227 4.56 -14.47 0.21
CA ALA A 227 3.31 -13.74 0.41
C ALA A 227 2.19 -14.26 -0.51
N ARG A 228 2.47 -14.49 -1.79
CA ARG A 228 1.50 -15.05 -2.75
C ARG A 228 1.06 -16.46 -2.37
N LYS A 229 2.01 -17.30 -1.97
CA LYS A 229 1.73 -18.68 -1.52
C LYS A 229 0.84 -18.67 -0.27
N LEU A 230 1.21 -17.91 0.76
CA LEU A 230 0.45 -17.83 2.01
C LEU A 230 -0.94 -17.21 1.79
N LYS A 231 -1.06 -16.17 0.97
CA LYS A 231 -2.34 -15.59 0.58
C LYS A 231 -3.27 -16.64 -0.03
N ARG A 232 -2.75 -17.50 -0.93
CA ARG A 232 -3.51 -18.61 -1.52
C ARG A 232 -3.90 -19.66 -0.47
N CYS A 233 -3.01 -19.99 0.46
CA CYS A 233 -3.33 -20.90 1.56
C CYS A 233 -4.48 -20.37 2.42
N ILE A 234 -4.39 -19.12 2.88
CA ILE A 234 -5.43 -18.47 3.68
C ILE A 234 -6.76 -18.41 2.92
N TYR A 235 -6.73 -18.07 1.63
CA TYR A 235 -7.93 -18.08 0.80
C TYR A 235 -8.63 -19.44 0.79
N ASN A 236 -7.86 -20.53 0.66
CA ASN A 236 -8.41 -21.89 0.66
C ASN A 236 -8.90 -22.35 2.04
N LEU A 237 -8.42 -21.75 3.14
CA LEU A 237 -8.91 -22.06 4.49
C LEU A 237 -10.32 -21.50 4.73
N VAL A 238 -10.69 -20.40 4.06
CA VAL A 238 -11.99 -19.74 4.20
C VAL A 238 -12.99 -20.27 3.16
N ASP A 239 -13.24 -21.58 3.18
CA ASP A 239 -14.22 -22.23 2.29
C ASP A 239 -15.66 -21.73 2.55
N LYS A 240 -15.91 -21.23 3.76
CA LYS A 240 -17.14 -20.58 4.19
C LYS A 240 -16.79 -19.25 4.87
N PRO A 241 -17.60 -18.19 4.69
CA PRO A 241 -17.47 -17.00 5.52
C PRO A 241 -17.51 -17.45 6.98
N LEU A 242 -16.47 -17.15 7.74
CA LEU A 242 -16.48 -17.45 9.16
C LEU A 242 -17.64 -16.65 9.78
N PRO A 243 -18.57 -17.30 10.51
CA PRO A 243 -19.61 -16.57 11.22
C PRO A 243 -18.93 -15.69 12.27
N GLY A 244 -18.97 -14.37 12.08
CA GLY A 244 -18.36 -13.42 13.01
C GLY A 244 -17.83 -12.17 12.33
N GLU A 245 -17.09 -11.40 13.12
CA GLU A 245 -16.46 -10.17 12.67
C GLU A 245 -15.29 -10.44 11.73
N LYS A 246 -15.22 -9.64 10.66
CA LYS A 246 -14.11 -9.68 9.71
C LYS A 246 -12.93 -8.94 10.31
N MET A 247 -11.76 -9.57 10.31
CA MET A 247 -10.55 -9.00 10.89
C MET A 247 -9.84 -8.11 9.87
N PHE A 248 -9.46 -6.91 10.30
CA PHE A 248 -8.68 -5.95 9.53
C PHE A 248 -7.33 -5.76 10.20
N VAL A 249 -6.26 -5.91 9.42
CA VAL A 249 -4.88 -5.68 9.87
C VAL A 249 -4.27 -4.59 9.02
N ILE A 250 -3.72 -3.55 9.66
CA ILE A 250 -2.99 -2.47 9.01
C ILE A 250 -1.54 -2.56 9.44
N ILE A 251 -0.63 -2.52 8.46
CA ILE A 251 0.80 -2.52 8.71
C ILE A 251 1.33 -1.17 8.24
N SER A 252 1.85 -0.34 9.15
CA SER A 252 2.13 1.06 8.83
C SER A 252 3.27 1.68 9.60
N HIS A 253 3.65 2.89 9.17
CA HIS A 253 4.59 3.76 9.85
C HIS A 253 3.85 4.97 10.47
N PRO A 254 3.13 4.78 11.59
CA PRO A 254 2.42 5.88 12.24
C PRO A 254 3.41 6.98 12.60
N HIS A 255 3.07 8.21 12.25
CA HIS A 255 3.88 9.43 12.31
C HIS A 255 5.26 9.33 11.63
N GLY A 256 5.46 8.36 10.73
CA GLY A 256 6.77 8.10 10.12
C GLY A 256 7.76 7.37 11.02
N THR A 257 7.30 6.89 12.18
CA THR A 257 8.09 6.13 13.16
C THR A 257 8.33 4.68 12.69
N PRO A 258 9.02 3.82 13.48
CA PRO A 258 9.17 2.41 13.13
C PRO A 258 7.83 1.72 12.85
N LYS A 259 7.89 0.57 12.19
CA LYS A 259 6.71 -0.14 11.72
C LYS A 259 5.88 -0.67 12.88
N HIS A 260 4.58 -0.48 12.77
CA HIS A 260 3.59 -1.01 13.70
C HIS A 260 2.50 -1.77 12.95
N ILE A 261 1.86 -2.69 13.68
CA ILE A 261 0.75 -3.50 13.24
C ILE A 261 -0.44 -3.17 14.13
N SER A 262 -1.56 -2.83 13.50
CA SER A 262 -2.84 -2.54 14.17
C SER A 262 -3.87 -3.57 13.74
N VAL A 263 -4.65 -4.07 14.69
CA VAL A 263 -5.72 -5.06 14.46
C VAL A 263 -7.06 -4.45 14.85
N GLY A 264 -8.08 -4.65 14.00
CA GLY A 264 -9.44 -4.19 14.25
C GLY A 264 -10.46 -5.01 13.45
N SER A 265 -11.65 -4.44 13.30
CA SER A 265 -12.80 -5.09 12.67
C SER A 265 -13.40 -4.21 11.57
N LEU A 266 -14.05 -4.87 10.61
CA LEU A 266 -14.93 -4.19 9.65
C LEU A 266 -16.07 -3.49 10.39
N VAL A 267 -16.32 -2.23 10.03
CA VAL A 267 -17.50 -1.46 10.44
C VAL A 267 -18.55 -1.54 9.33
N ASP A 268 -18.18 -1.17 8.11
CA ASP A 268 -19.10 -1.14 6.97
C ASP A 268 -18.36 -1.34 5.64
N LYS A 269 -19.11 -1.54 4.56
CA LYS A 269 -18.61 -1.67 3.20
C LYS A 269 -19.51 -0.89 2.26
N TYR A 270 -18.91 0.00 1.47
CA TYR A 270 -19.59 0.72 0.40
C TYR A 270 -19.26 0.10 -0.96
N GLU A 271 -20.27 -0.10 -1.78
CA GLU A 271 -20.12 -0.58 -3.16
C GLU A 271 -20.16 0.61 -4.11
N HIS A 272 -19.12 0.74 -4.93
CA HIS A 272 -19.08 1.70 -6.02
C HIS A 272 -19.58 1.01 -7.31
N GLU A 273 -19.77 1.79 -8.37
CA GLU A 273 -20.19 1.24 -9.68
C GLU A 273 -19.33 0.04 -10.09
N ASN A 274 -19.99 -1.08 -10.40
CA ASN A 274 -19.39 -2.37 -10.78
C ASN A 274 -18.75 -3.15 -9.62
N VAL A 275 -17.48 -3.53 -9.76
CA VAL A 275 -16.74 -4.49 -8.93
C VAL A 275 -15.79 -3.81 -7.95
N PHE A 276 -16.02 -2.52 -7.68
CA PHE A 276 -15.19 -1.71 -6.81
C PHE A 276 -15.88 -1.45 -5.48
N THR A 277 -15.11 -1.49 -4.40
CA THR A 277 -15.64 -1.31 -3.05
C THR A 277 -14.70 -0.47 -2.22
N GLN A 278 -15.23 0.10 -1.16
CA GLN A 278 -14.49 0.80 -0.13
C GLN A 278 -14.84 0.19 1.21
N GLN A 279 -13.83 -0.07 2.04
CA GLN A 279 -13.98 -0.74 3.31
C GLN A 279 -13.86 0.28 4.43
N PHE A 280 -14.76 0.21 5.41
CA PHE A 280 -14.77 1.05 6.59
C PHE A 280 -14.47 0.20 7.82
N TYR A 281 -13.59 0.65 8.69
CA TYR A 281 -13.06 -0.16 9.79
C TYR A 281 -12.67 0.70 10.99
N ASN A 282 -12.57 0.07 12.16
CA ASN A 282 -12.17 0.71 13.42
C ASN A 282 -10.71 0.41 13.82
N THR A 283 -9.92 -0.18 12.91
CA THR A 283 -8.49 -0.47 13.13
C THR A 283 -7.72 0.83 13.39
N PRO A 284 -6.91 0.94 14.46
CA PRO A 284 -6.19 2.16 14.80
C PRO A 284 -5.28 2.68 13.67
N THR A 285 -5.36 3.98 13.39
CA THR A 285 -4.49 4.68 12.44
C THR A 285 -4.09 6.06 12.98
N CYS A 286 -3.06 6.66 12.38
CA CYS A 286 -2.52 7.96 12.73
C CYS A 286 -1.99 8.65 11.45
N PRO A 287 -1.71 9.96 11.49
CA PRO A 287 -0.89 10.61 10.47
C PRO A 287 0.33 9.75 10.12
N GLY A 288 0.62 9.51 8.84
CA GLY A 288 1.67 8.58 8.39
C GLY A 288 1.20 7.16 8.05
N THR A 289 0.00 6.77 8.49
CA THR A 289 -0.63 5.50 8.12
C THR A 289 -1.23 5.54 6.70
N SER A 290 -1.48 6.72 6.11
CA SER A 290 -1.94 6.83 4.72
C SER A 290 -1.09 6.01 3.74
N GLY A 291 -1.76 5.27 2.86
CA GLY A 291 -1.15 4.36 1.90
C GLY A 291 -0.75 2.97 2.45
N ALA A 292 -0.92 2.73 3.76
CA ALA A 292 -0.60 1.43 4.36
C ALA A 292 -1.48 0.30 3.82
N PRO A 293 -0.94 -0.92 3.61
CA PRO A 293 -1.75 -2.06 3.20
C PRO A 293 -2.83 -2.39 4.24
N VAL A 294 -4.05 -2.60 3.77
CA VAL A 294 -5.19 -3.08 4.57
C VAL A 294 -5.41 -4.55 4.25
N LEU A 295 -4.99 -5.42 5.15
CA LEU A 295 -5.19 -6.86 5.04
C LEU A 295 -6.56 -7.23 5.61
N ILE A 296 -7.36 -7.92 4.81
CA ILE A 296 -8.75 -8.22 5.14
C ILE A 296 -8.92 -9.75 5.22
N PHE A 297 -9.38 -10.23 6.37
CA PHE A 297 -9.61 -11.65 6.62
C PHE A 297 -11.10 -11.95 6.85
N GLY A 298 -11.52 -13.16 6.51
CA GLY A 298 -12.91 -13.62 6.68
C GLY A 298 -13.82 -13.38 5.47
N TYR A 299 -13.27 -12.96 4.32
CA TYR A 299 -13.98 -12.92 3.05
C TYR A 299 -13.53 -14.03 2.11
N LYS A 300 -14.44 -14.46 1.23
CA LYS A 300 -14.18 -15.42 0.16
C LYS A 300 -13.72 -14.72 -1.12
N GLY A 301 -12.56 -14.10 -1.19
CA GLY A 301 -12.22 -13.35 -2.41
C GLY A 301 -10.78 -12.92 -2.49
N TRP A 302 -10.38 -12.50 -3.70
CA TRP A 302 -9.08 -11.86 -3.89
C TRP A 302 -9.21 -10.37 -3.57
N TYR A 303 -8.74 -9.96 -2.39
CA TYR A 303 -8.63 -8.55 -2.04
C TYR A 303 -7.19 -8.13 -2.32
N SER A 304 -6.96 -7.42 -3.40
CA SER A 304 -5.69 -6.73 -3.67
C SER A 304 -5.98 -5.26 -3.93
N GLY A 305 -5.10 -4.39 -3.44
CA GLY A 305 -5.18 -2.95 -3.71
C GLY A 305 -6.02 -2.13 -2.73
N PHE A 306 -6.32 -2.66 -1.53
CA PHE A 306 -6.84 -1.84 -0.44
C PHE A 306 -5.67 -1.29 0.38
N ASN A 307 -5.50 0.02 0.31
CA ASN A 307 -4.59 0.77 1.16
C ASN A 307 -5.42 1.67 2.09
N HIS A 308 -4.89 2.07 3.23
CA HIS A 308 -5.54 3.04 4.10
C HIS A 308 -5.53 4.40 3.41
N SER A 309 -6.69 5.08 3.38
CA SER A 309 -6.85 6.37 2.72
C SER A 309 -7.00 7.48 3.75
N GLY A 310 -7.96 7.36 4.66
CA GLY A 310 -8.18 8.35 5.72
C GLY A 310 -9.26 7.93 6.70
N THR A 311 -9.88 8.92 7.32
CA THR A 311 -10.89 8.76 8.36
C THR A 311 -12.09 9.66 8.15
N ASP A 312 -13.25 9.29 8.67
CA ASP A 312 -14.42 10.15 8.71
C ASP A 312 -14.17 11.46 9.48
N MET A 313 -15.09 12.41 9.35
CA MET A 313 -15.01 13.73 9.99
C MET A 313 -14.84 13.68 11.52
N ASP A 314 -15.38 12.64 12.16
CA ASP A 314 -15.29 12.42 13.60
C ASP A 314 -13.97 11.77 14.03
N GLY A 315 -13.15 11.29 13.08
CA GLY A 315 -11.92 10.56 13.35
C GLY A 315 -12.14 9.14 13.91
N LYS A 316 -13.37 8.63 13.89
CA LYS A 316 -13.78 7.37 14.55
C LYS A 316 -13.76 6.17 13.62
N VAL A 317 -14.03 6.39 12.34
CA VAL A 317 -14.13 5.32 11.34
C VAL A 317 -13.12 5.60 10.23
N ASN A 318 -12.23 4.64 10.01
CA ASN A 318 -11.25 4.68 8.95
C ASN A 318 -11.81 4.07 7.68
N TYR A 319 -11.30 4.51 6.52
CA TYR A 319 -11.66 3.93 5.24
C TYR A 319 -10.45 3.64 4.36
N SER A 320 -10.60 2.63 3.50
CA SER A 320 -9.59 2.27 2.50
C SER A 320 -9.68 3.13 1.24
N THR A 321 -8.70 2.98 0.35
CA THR A 321 -8.82 3.26 -1.07
C THR A 321 -9.96 2.46 -1.69
N ILE A 322 -10.38 2.86 -2.90
CA ILE A 322 -11.38 2.12 -3.68
C ILE A 322 -10.66 0.97 -4.41
N GLY A 323 -10.88 -0.24 -3.90
CA GLY A 323 -10.24 -1.47 -4.36
C GLY A 323 -11.21 -2.37 -5.09
N PHE A 324 -10.65 -3.31 -5.86
CA PHE A 324 -11.42 -4.32 -6.56
C PHE A 324 -11.90 -5.40 -5.57
N ASP A 325 -13.19 -5.76 -5.64
CA ASP A 325 -13.80 -6.84 -4.85
C ASP A 325 -14.50 -7.85 -5.77
N HIS A 326 -13.87 -9.01 -5.94
CA HIS A 326 -14.40 -10.11 -6.78
C HIS A 326 -15.74 -10.66 -6.26
N LEU A 327 -16.07 -10.49 -4.97
CA LEU A 327 -17.23 -11.13 -4.38
C LEU A 327 -18.56 -10.42 -4.62
N SER A 328 -18.55 -9.14 -4.94
CA SER A 328 -19.79 -8.42 -5.18
C SER A 328 -20.53 -8.97 -6.42
N HIS A 329 -19.84 -9.70 -7.32
CA HIS A 329 -20.39 -10.13 -8.60
C HIS A 329 -19.92 -11.54 -9.05
N PRO A 330 -20.30 -12.63 -8.34
CA PRO A 330 -19.99 -14.00 -8.77
C PRO A 330 -20.65 -14.27 -10.13
N GLY A 331 -19.84 -14.45 -11.18
CA GLY A 331 -20.29 -14.72 -12.56
C GLY A 331 -19.95 -13.64 -13.59
N ASN A 332 -19.29 -12.55 -13.20
CA ASN A 332 -19.01 -11.41 -14.09
C ASN A 332 -17.54 -11.27 -14.50
N GLU A 333 -16.87 -12.40 -14.81
CA GLU A 333 -15.49 -12.43 -15.30
C GLU A 333 -15.27 -11.56 -16.56
N SER A 334 -16.31 -11.35 -17.36
CA SER A 334 -16.30 -10.48 -18.54
C SER A 334 -16.15 -9.00 -18.18
N LEU A 335 -16.84 -8.51 -17.14
CA LEU A 335 -16.69 -7.12 -16.67
C LEU A 335 -15.32 -6.86 -16.06
N VAL A 336 -14.72 -7.87 -15.42
CA VAL A 336 -13.33 -7.80 -14.95
C VAL A 336 -12.42 -7.52 -16.16
N LYS A 337 -12.49 -8.35 -17.20
CA LYS A 337 -11.69 -8.18 -18.42
C LYS A 337 -11.95 -6.85 -19.13
N GLN A 338 -13.20 -6.35 -19.13
CA GLN A 338 -13.57 -5.10 -19.78
C GLN A 338 -13.08 -3.86 -19.02
N SER A 339 -13.12 -3.87 -17.69
CA SER A 339 -12.65 -2.76 -16.85
C SER A 339 -11.13 -2.55 -16.99
N TYR A 340 -10.36 -3.62 -17.17
CA TYR A 340 -8.91 -3.56 -17.38
C TYR A 340 -8.49 -3.38 -18.85
N GLY A 341 -9.40 -3.52 -19.82
CA GLY A 341 -9.09 -3.47 -21.26
C GLY A 341 -8.58 -2.11 -21.81
N LYS A 342 -8.54 -1.05 -20.99
CA LYS A 342 -8.04 0.28 -21.37
C LYS A 342 -6.84 0.78 -20.55
N GLN A 343 -6.53 0.16 -19.41
CA GLN A 343 -5.35 0.48 -18.60
C GLN A 343 -4.32 -0.63 -18.83
N LYS A 344 -3.09 -0.27 -19.22
CA LYS A 344 -1.95 -1.20 -19.36
C LYS A 344 -1.45 -1.73 -17.99
N THR A 345 -2.32 -1.82 -16.99
CA THR A 345 -1.98 -2.35 -15.66
C THR A 345 -2.25 -3.84 -15.67
N VAL A 346 -1.16 -4.59 -15.83
CA VAL A 346 -1.11 -6.04 -15.94
C VAL A 346 -1.26 -6.64 -14.53
N PHE A 347 -2.48 -6.71 -14.01
CA PHE A 347 -2.77 -7.64 -12.91
C PHE A 347 -2.89 -9.04 -13.52
N ILE A 348 -1.79 -9.79 -13.57
CA ILE A 348 -1.79 -11.18 -14.03
C ILE A 348 -2.46 -12.02 -12.96
N PHE A 349 -3.76 -12.23 -13.17
CA PHE A 349 -4.47 -13.37 -12.61
C PHE A 349 -3.92 -14.63 -13.28
N GLU A 350 -3.31 -15.50 -12.48
CA GLU A 350 -2.99 -16.90 -12.79
C GLU A 350 -2.11 -17.18 -14.01
N ALA A 351 -0.80 -17.26 -13.78
CA ALA A 351 0.05 -18.43 -14.08
C ALA A 351 1.51 -18.08 -13.75
N GLU A 352 2.15 -18.84 -12.84
CA GLU A 352 3.60 -19.04 -12.99
C GLU A 352 3.82 -19.62 -14.40
N PRO A 353 4.74 -19.06 -15.22
CA PRO A 353 6.16 -19.00 -14.87
C PRO A 353 6.88 -17.75 -15.42
N TYR A 354 6.90 -16.65 -14.68
CA TYR A 354 7.86 -15.55 -14.95
C TYR A 354 8.94 -15.40 -13.87
N LEU A 355 9.14 -16.43 -13.03
CA LEU A 355 10.19 -16.44 -12.01
C LEU A 355 11.32 -17.45 -12.29
N LYS A 356 11.43 -17.98 -13.51
CA LYS A 356 12.68 -18.58 -13.98
C LYS A 356 13.62 -17.51 -14.53
N ASP A 357 13.91 -16.48 -13.74
CA ASP A 357 15.05 -15.61 -14.01
C ASP A 357 16.26 -16.26 -13.35
N ASP A 358 16.96 -17.08 -14.13
CA ASP A 358 18.18 -17.71 -13.68
C ASP A 358 19.25 -16.62 -13.49
N TRP A 359 19.58 -16.34 -12.23
CA TRP A 359 20.75 -15.54 -11.86
C TRP A 359 22.04 -16.35 -11.99
N SER A 360 21.98 -17.61 -12.43
CA SER A 360 23.18 -18.37 -12.74
C SER A 360 23.99 -17.60 -13.79
N GLU A 361 25.18 -17.19 -13.38
CA GLU A 361 26.15 -16.57 -14.25
C GLU A 361 26.31 -17.49 -15.46
N LYS A 362 25.90 -17.04 -16.65
CA LYS A 362 26.53 -17.53 -17.88
C LYS A 362 27.98 -17.11 -17.78
N SER A 363 28.80 -17.95 -17.14
CA SER A 363 30.24 -17.86 -17.19
C SER A 363 30.61 -17.83 -18.67
N SER A 364 31.03 -16.67 -19.15
CA SER A 364 31.58 -16.49 -20.47
C SER A 364 32.91 -17.26 -20.53
N GLN A 365 32.84 -18.56 -20.79
CA GLN A 365 33.91 -19.26 -21.47
C GLN A 365 33.79 -18.86 -22.93
N ASP A 366 34.57 -17.86 -23.34
CA ASP A 366 35.05 -17.72 -24.72
C ASP A 366 36.23 -16.75 -24.73
N SER A 367 37.42 -17.32 -24.93
CA SER A 367 38.50 -16.88 -25.84
C SER A 367 39.90 -17.24 -25.32
N GLN A 368 40.33 -18.46 -25.64
CA GLN A 368 41.73 -18.73 -25.97
C GLN A 368 41.75 -19.40 -27.34
N ASN A 369 42.05 -18.58 -28.35
CA ASN A 369 42.79 -18.97 -29.54
C ASN A 369 44.22 -18.44 -29.35
#